data_AF-A0A3D2ILT8-F1
#
_entry.id   AF-A0A3D2ILT8-F1
#
_cell.length_a   1.000
_cell.length_b   1.000
_cell.length_c   1.000
_cell.angle_alpha   90.00
_cell.angle_beta   90.00
_cell.angle_gamma   90.00
#
_symmetry.space_group_name_H-M   'P 1'
#
loop_
_entity.id
_entity.type
_entity.pdbx_description
1 polymer ?
#
loop_
_entity_poly.entity_id
_entity_poly.type
_entity_poly.pdbx_seq_one_letter_code
_entity_poly.pdbx_strand_id
1 'polypeptide(L)'
;SIRSPGFDYELMCMGPEALKRHMEEYEAKDADSIQPKEQEQYKAMKVVREMYARGYEFMKIDLTRCRATKMCIIDGKIMPCLNKIDGLGDNVAAGITDAVKDGPFLSLDNFRERTGCPKTIVEKLVKFRILEGLPESNQLSIFDLMNTG
;
A
#
# COMPACT_ATOMS: atom_id res chain seq x y z
N SER A 1 -17.17 -7.84 2.67
CA SER A 1 -15.75 -7.97 2.26
C SER A 1 -15.66 -7.56 0.81
N ILE A 2 -14.91 -6.52 0.48
CA ILE A 2 -14.64 -6.13 -0.91
C ILE A 2 -13.73 -7.22 -1.50
N ARG A 3 -14.36 -8.27 -2.03
CA ARG A 3 -13.72 -9.34 -2.80
C ARG A 3 -13.71 -8.99 -4.29
N SER A 4 -13.53 -7.71 -4.62
CA SER A 4 -13.48 -7.31 -6.02
C SER A 4 -12.09 -7.66 -6.57
N PRO A 5 -11.99 -8.48 -7.63
CA PRO A 5 -10.70 -8.82 -8.24
C PRO A 5 -9.95 -7.57 -8.74
N GLY A 6 -10.67 -6.51 -9.12
CA GLY A 6 -10.08 -5.23 -9.54
C GLY A 6 -9.74 -4.25 -8.41
N PHE A 7 -9.84 -4.59 -7.12
CA PHE A 7 -9.51 -3.63 -6.06
C PHE A 7 -8.00 -3.37 -6.00
N ASP A 8 -7.62 -2.09 -5.99
CA ASP A 8 -6.24 -1.64 -5.84
C ASP A 8 -6.13 -0.49 -4.82
N TYR A 9 -5.12 -0.56 -3.95
CA TYR A 9 -4.89 0.41 -2.89
C TYR A 9 -4.56 1.81 -3.41
N GLU A 10 -3.69 1.92 -4.41
CA GLU A 10 -3.25 3.20 -4.97
C GLU A 10 -4.41 3.94 -5.62
N LEU A 11 -5.22 3.21 -6.39
CA LEU A 11 -6.33 3.79 -7.13
C LEU A 11 -7.51 4.19 -6.22
N MET A 12 -7.69 3.50 -5.08
CA MET A 12 -8.94 3.58 -4.31
C MET A 12 -8.81 4.12 -2.89
N CYS A 13 -7.66 3.92 -2.23
CA CYS A 13 -7.48 4.24 -0.82
C CYS A 13 -6.81 5.59 -0.56
N MET A 14 -6.39 6.30 -1.62
CA MET A 14 -5.68 7.58 -1.52
C MET A 14 -6.61 8.80 -1.37
N GLY A 15 -7.87 8.56 -0.98
CA GLY A 15 -8.89 9.60 -0.78
C GLY A 15 -9.83 9.82 -1.99
N PRO A 16 -10.95 10.54 -1.78
CA PRO A 16 -11.98 10.73 -2.81
C PRO A 16 -11.49 11.52 -4.03
N GLU A 17 -10.64 12.53 -3.84
CA GLU A 17 -10.09 13.34 -4.94
C GLU A 17 -9.13 12.53 -5.83
N ALA A 18 -8.27 11.71 -5.21
CA ALA A 18 -7.37 10.83 -5.96
C ALA A 18 -8.16 9.78 -6.75
N LEU A 19 -9.18 9.18 -6.12
CA LEU A 19 -10.09 8.25 -6.80
C LEU A 19 -10.78 8.92 -8.00
N LYS A 20 -11.31 10.13 -7.81
CA LYS A 20 -11.99 10.87 -8.89
C LYS A 20 -11.06 11.09 -10.09
N ARG A 21 -9.83 11.55 -9.86
CA ARG A 21 -8.83 11.72 -10.92
C ARG A 21 -8.56 10.41 -11.67
N HIS A 22 -8.38 9.30 -10.96
CA HIS A 22 -8.19 8.00 -11.60
C HIS A 22 -9.42 7.54 -12.40
N MET A 23 -10.63 7.84 -11.94
CA MET A 23 -11.84 7.56 -12.71
C MET A 23 -11.89 8.38 -14.02
N GLU A 24 -11.53 9.66 -13.96
CA GLU A 24 -11.44 10.53 -15.15
C GLU A 24 -10.40 10.03 -16.16
N GLU A 25 -9.25 9.55 -15.69
CA GLU A 25 -8.23 8.91 -16.55
C GLU A 25 -8.76 7.68 -17.29
N TYR A 26 -9.68 6.92 -16.69
CA TYR A 26 -10.29 5.74 -17.32
C TYR A 26 -11.40 6.14 -18.30
N GLU A 27 -12.16 7.18 -17.98
CA GLU A 27 -13.22 7.72 -18.84
C GLU A 27 -12.67 8.42 -20.09
N ALA A 28 -11.44 8.94 -20.02
CA ALA A 28 -10.75 9.57 -21.14
C ALA A 28 -10.13 8.56 -22.13
N LYS A 29 -10.07 7.26 -21.80
CA LYS A 29 -9.53 6.23 -22.68
C LYS A 29 -10.52 5.88 -23.79
N ASP A 30 -10.00 5.61 -24.98
CA ASP A 30 -10.80 5.04 -26.06
C ASP A 30 -11.36 3.68 -25.63
N ALA A 31 -12.66 3.45 -25.87
CA ALA A 31 -13.36 2.25 -25.40
C ALA A 31 -12.68 0.95 -25.85
N ASP A 32 -12.12 0.94 -27.05
CA ASP A 32 -11.42 -0.21 -27.65
C ASP A 32 -10.02 -0.47 -27.03
N SER A 33 -9.49 0.46 -26.24
CA SER A 33 -8.17 0.35 -25.59
C SER A 33 -8.23 -0.21 -24.16
N ILE A 34 -9.42 -0.29 -23.55
CA ILE A 34 -9.58 -0.64 -22.14
C ILE A 34 -9.43 -2.15 -21.94
N GLN A 35 -8.40 -2.54 -21.20
CA GLN A 35 -8.11 -3.94 -20.89
C GLN A 35 -9.14 -4.53 -19.91
N PRO A 36 -9.37 -5.86 -19.91
CA PRO A 36 -10.29 -6.51 -18.97
C PRO A 36 -10.02 -6.17 -17.49
N LYS A 37 -8.73 -6.14 -17.08
CA LYS A 37 -8.32 -5.74 -15.72
C LYS A 37 -8.75 -4.31 -15.38
N GLU A 38 -8.63 -3.39 -16.34
CA GLU A 38 -9.02 -1.99 -16.16
C GLU A 38 -10.54 -1.85 -16.02
N GLN A 39 -11.31 -2.64 -16.75
CA GLN A 39 -12.78 -2.67 -16.58
C GLN A 39 -13.17 -3.14 -15.17
N GLU A 40 -12.48 -4.13 -14.61
CA GLU A 40 -12.69 -4.59 -13.24
C GLU A 40 -12.28 -3.53 -12.21
N GLN A 41 -11.15 -2.85 -12.43
CA GLN A 41 -10.70 -1.75 -11.59
C GLN A 41 -11.72 -0.61 -11.58
N TYR A 42 -12.20 -0.18 -12.74
CA TYR A 42 -13.19 0.90 -12.84
C TYR A 42 -14.53 0.53 -12.18
N LYS A 43 -14.97 -0.73 -12.30
CA LYS A 43 -16.15 -1.25 -11.55
C LYS A 43 -15.93 -1.16 -10.04
N ALA A 44 -14.75 -1.54 -9.55
CA ALA A 44 -14.41 -1.43 -8.13
C ALA A 44 -14.31 0.04 -7.66
N MET A 45 -13.78 0.94 -8.49
CA MET A 45 -13.72 2.38 -8.20
C MET A 45 -15.11 2.97 -7.96
N LYS A 46 -16.12 2.59 -8.77
CA LYS A 46 -17.50 3.03 -8.57
C LYS A 46 -18.05 2.64 -7.20
N VAL A 47 -17.76 1.41 -6.75
CA VAL A 47 -18.17 0.95 -5.41
C VAL A 47 -17.49 1.76 -4.32
N VAL A 48 -16.21 2.07 -4.47
CA VAL A 48 -15.47 2.89 -3.50
C VAL A 48 -15.95 4.35 -3.52
N ARG A 49 -16.32 4.90 -4.67
CA ARG A 49 -16.91 6.24 -4.77
C ARG A 49 -18.20 6.34 -3.97
N GLU A 50 -19.09 5.35 -4.11
CA GLU A 50 -20.32 5.24 -3.29
C GLU A 50 -20.01 5.10 -1.79
N MET A 51 -18.94 4.37 -1.46
CA MET A 51 -18.47 4.21 -0.09
C MET A 51 -18.05 5.57 0.52
N TYR A 52 -17.24 6.37 -0.19
CA TYR A 52 -16.87 7.72 0.23
C TYR A 52 -18.08 8.65 0.31
N ALA A 53 -19.01 8.60 -0.64
CA ALA A 53 -20.23 9.41 -0.63
C ALA A 53 -21.13 9.14 0.59
N ARG A 54 -21.01 7.96 1.21
CA ARG A 54 -21.70 7.57 2.45
C ARG A 54 -20.96 7.99 3.72
N GLY A 55 -19.82 8.68 3.60
CA GLY A 55 -19.03 9.15 4.74
C GLY A 55 -18.08 8.12 5.34
N TYR A 56 -17.86 6.98 4.67
CA TYR A 56 -16.81 6.04 5.08
C TYR A 56 -15.47 6.46 4.48
N GLU A 57 -14.39 6.16 5.20
CA GLU A 57 -13.03 6.49 4.77
C GLU A 57 -12.12 5.29 4.91
N PHE A 58 -11.16 5.18 4.00
CA PHE A 58 -9.99 4.34 4.21
C PHE A 58 -8.98 5.08 5.09
N MET A 59 -8.34 4.34 5.98
CA MET A 59 -7.11 4.80 6.60
C MET A 59 -5.91 4.37 5.77
N LYS A 60 -4.82 5.12 5.89
CA LYS A 60 -3.52 4.71 5.38
C LYS A 60 -3.10 3.40 6.04
N ILE A 61 -2.45 2.53 5.27
CA ILE A 61 -1.91 1.27 5.81
C ILE A 61 -0.92 1.59 6.94
N ASP A 62 -1.19 0.99 8.10
CA ASP A 62 -0.29 0.92 9.24
C ASP A 62 0.21 -0.52 9.35
N LEU A 63 1.52 -0.73 9.16
CA LEU A 63 2.13 -2.05 9.15
C LEU A 63 1.93 -2.83 10.46
N THR A 64 1.76 -2.14 11.58
CA THR A 64 1.55 -2.76 12.90
C THR A 64 0.12 -3.22 13.15
N ARG A 65 -0.84 -2.72 12.36
CA ARG A 65 -2.29 -2.95 12.57
C ARG A 65 -2.96 -3.64 11.39
N CYS A 66 -2.41 -3.48 10.18
CA CYS A 66 -2.96 -4.07 8.97
C CYS A 66 -2.82 -5.60 8.97
N ARG A 67 -3.60 -6.26 8.12
CA ARG A 67 -3.51 -7.70 7.89
C ARG A 67 -3.00 -7.96 6.48
N ALA A 68 -2.41 -9.13 6.27
CA ALA A 68 -1.90 -9.52 4.96
C ALA A 68 -3.00 -9.52 3.87
N THR A 69 -4.16 -10.13 4.15
CA THR A 69 -5.16 -10.47 3.11
C THR A 69 -6.59 -10.02 3.36
N LYS A 70 -6.87 -9.42 4.53
CA LYS A 70 -8.24 -9.06 4.93
C LYS A 70 -8.32 -7.65 5.50
N MET A 71 -9.14 -6.81 4.87
CA MET A 71 -9.48 -5.49 5.41
C MET A 71 -10.23 -5.61 6.73
N CYS A 72 -10.00 -4.67 7.64
CA CYS A 72 -10.69 -4.59 8.93
C CYS A 72 -11.16 -3.17 9.21
N ILE A 73 -12.12 -3.04 10.14
CA ILE A 73 -12.55 -1.73 10.65
C ILE A 73 -11.72 -1.42 11.88
N ILE A 74 -11.17 -0.21 11.89
CA ILE A 74 -10.32 0.31 12.96
C ILE A 74 -10.74 1.76 13.18
N ASP A 75 -11.13 2.11 14.41
CA ASP A 75 -11.51 3.47 14.81
C ASP A 75 -12.56 4.12 13.88
N GLY A 76 -13.52 3.31 13.42
CA GLY A 76 -14.58 3.74 12.49
C GLY A 76 -14.14 3.87 11.02
N LYS A 77 -12.87 3.67 10.70
CA LYS A 77 -12.31 3.69 9.33
C LYS A 77 -11.99 2.29 8.84
N ILE A 78 -11.82 2.14 7.53
CA ILE A 78 -11.46 0.86 6.91
C ILE A 78 -9.94 0.81 6.74
N MET A 79 -9.28 -0.15 7.38
CA MET A 79 -7.88 -0.48 7.18
C MET A 79 -7.74 -1.42 5.98
N PRO A 80 -7.05 -1.00 4.90
CA PRO A 80 -6.74 -1.88 3.78
C PRO A 80 -5.78 -3.01 4.19
N CYS A 81 -5.78 -4.09 3.43
CA CYS A 81 -4.81 -5.18 3.58
C CYS A 81 -3.67 -5.07 2.57
N LEU A 82 -2.50 -5.59 2.92
CA LEU A 82 -1.27 -5.42 2.14
C LEU A 82 -1.38 -5.98 0.72
N ASN A 83 -2.04 -7.13 0.54
CA ASN A 83 -2.21 -7.76 -0.77
C ASN A 83 -3.14 -7.00 -1.75
N LYS A 84 -3.61 -5.81 -1.35
CA LYS A 84 -4.32 -4.88 -2.23
C LYS A 84 -3.42 -3.84 -2.86
N ILE A 85 -2.14 -3.84 -2.53
CA ILE A 85 -1.13 -3.10 -3.29
C ILE A 85 -0.80 -3.94 -4.52
N ASP A 86 -1.05 -3.42 -5.72
CA ASP A 86 -0.74 -4.13 -6.97
C ASP A 86 0.73 -4.59 -7.00
N GLY A 87 0.94 -5.87 -7.31
CA GLY A 87 2.24 -6.55 -7.29
C GLY A 87 2.68 -7.10 -5.93
N LEU A 88 1.98 -6.79 -4.84
CA LEU A 88 2.26 -7.33 -3.50
C LEU A 88 1.43 -8.61 -3.28
N GLY A 89 2.03 -9.77 -3.54
CA GLY A 89 1.37 -11.07 -3.37
C GLY A 89 1.22 -11.52 -1.92
N ASP A 90 0.34 -12.50 -1.69
CA ASP A 90 -0.03 -12.99 -0.35
C ASP A 90 1.17 -13.44 0.51
N ASN A 91 2.19 -14.07 -0.10
CA ASN A 91 3.39 -14.50 0.62
C ASN A 91 4.22 -13.32 1.14
N VAL A 92 4.41 -12.28 0.32
CA VAL A 92 5.13 -11.06 0.72
C VAL A 92 4.31 -10.30 1.77
N ALA A 93 2.99 -10.25 1.60
CA ALA A 93 2.08 -9.65 2.57
C ALA A 93 2.20 -10.33 3.94
N ALA A 94 2.24 -11.66 3.99
CA ALA A 94 2.45 -12.43 5.20
C ALA A 94 3.83 -12.15 5.82
N GLY A 95 4.89 -12.18 5.02
CA GLY A 95 6.26 -11.89 5.44
C GLY A 95 6.41 -10.49 6.08
N ILE A 96 5.73 -9.48 5.54
CA ILE A 96 5.69 -8.14 6.13
C ILE A 96 5.01 -8.18 7.50
N THR A 97 3.81 -8.77 7.61
CA THR A 97 3.08 -8.82 8.88
C THR A 97 3.80 -9.63 9.96
N ASP A 98 4.56 -10.66 9.57
CA ASP A 98 5.36 -11.45 10.49
C ASP A 98 6.60 -10.68 10.94
N ALA A 99 7.35 -10.08 10.00
CA ALA A 99 8.54 -9.31 10.32
C ALA A 99 8.25 -8.16 11.28
N VAL A 100 7.10 -7.49 11.18
CA VAL A 100 6.72 -6.40 12.10
C VAL A 100 6.72 -6.83 13.58
N LYS A 101 6.52 -8.12 13.88
CA LYS A 101 6.55 -8.66 15.24
C LYS A 101 7.95 -8.60 15.87
N ASP A 102 9.00 -8.58 15.06
CA ASP A 102 10.39 -8.53 15.53
C ASP A 102 10.84 -7.10 15.87
N GLY A 103 9.93 -6.12 15.86
CA GLY A 103 10.19 -4.72 16.19
C GLY A 103 10.29 -3.80 14.97
N PRO A 104 10.57 -2.49 15.17
CA PRO A 104 10.58 -1.51 14.09
C PRO A 104 11.64 -1.81 13.03
N PHE A 105 11.40 -1.33 11.82
CA PHE A 105 12.40 -1.37 10.74
C PHE A 105 13.37 -0.20 10.89
N LEU A 106 14.66 -0.45 10.67
CA LEU A 106 15.72 0.56 10.84
C LEU A 106 16.08 1.27 9.52
N SER A 107 15.83 0.62 8.39
CA SER A 107 16.09 1.12 7.03
C SER A 107 15.26 0.36 6.00
N LEU A 108 15.25 0.84 4.76
CA LEU A 108 14.63 0.15 3.63
C LEU A 108 15.32 -1.19 3.33
N ASP A 109 16.65 -1.27 3.44
CA ASP A 109 17.38 -2.53 3.32
C ASP A 109 17.00 -3.51 4.43
N ASN A 110 16.94 -3.06 5.69
CA ASN A 110 16.49 -3.90 6.81
C ASN A 110 15.05 -4.41 6.60
N PHE A 111 14.16 -3.57 6.07
CA PHE A 111 12.80 -3.97 5.71
C PHE A 111 12.81 -5.07 4.65
N ARG A 112 13.57 -4.88 3.56
CA ARG A 112 13.64 -5.85 2.45
C ARG A 112 14.20 -7.19 2.89
N GLU A 113 15.29 -7.19 3.66
CA GLU A 113 15.91 -8.39 4.19
C GLU A 113 14.95 -9.20 5.06
N ARG A 114 14.22 -8.53 5.96
CA ARG A 114 13.28 -9.20 6.88
C ARG A 114 12.01 -9.71 6.21
N THR A 115 11.56 -9.04 5.15
CA THR A 115 10.24 -9.30 4.53
C THR A 115 10.30 -10.04 3.21
N GLY A 116 11.47 -10.07 2.56
CA GLY A 116 11.60 -10.54 1.17
C GLY A 116 10.90 -9.63 0.15
N CYS A 117 10.54 -8.41 0.54
CA CYS A 117 9.77 -7.51 -0.32
C CYS A 117 10.61 -7.01 -1.52
N PRO A 118 10.11 -7.12 -2.77
CA PRO A 118 10.82 -6.61 -3.95
C PRO A 118 11.01 -5.09 -3.89
N LYS A 119 12.11 -4.59 -4.46
CA LYS A 119 12.45 -3.16 -4.48
C LYS A 119 11.32 -2.29 -5.04
N THR A 120 10.67 -2.72 -6.13
CA THR A 120 9.55 -2.01 -6.76
C THR A 120 8.35 -1.83 -5.82
N ILE A 121 8.11 -2.80 -4.92
CA ILE A 121 7.05 -2.71 -3.92
C ILE A 121 7.47 -1.79 -2.77
N VAL A 122 8.74 -1.82 -2.36
CA VAL A 122 9.26 -0.87 -1.35
C VAL A 122 9.14 0.57 -1.83
N GLU A 123 9.47 0.85 -3.09
CA GLU A 123 9.29 2.17 -3.71
C GLU A 123 7.81 2.61 -3.68
N LYS A 124 6.87 1.70 -3.95
CA LYS A 124 5.43 1.97 -3.79
C LYS A 124 5.09 2.28 -2.32
N LEU A 125 5.58 1.49 -1.37
CA LEU A 125 5.31 1.72 0.06
C LEU A 125 5.87 3.08 0.53
N VAL A 126 7.04 3.50 0.03
CA VAL A 126 7.60 4.84 0.29
C VAL A 126 6.75 5.93 -0.37
N LYS A 127 6.32 5.75 -1.63
CA LYS A 127 5.40 6.68 -2.34
C LYS A 127 4.08 6.85 -1.60
N PHE A 128 3.53 5.77 -1.05
CA PHE A 128 2.32 5.78 -0.23
C PHE A 128 2.57 6.27 1.20
N ARG A 129 3.81 6.66 1.50
CA ARG A 129 4.29 7.15 2.79
C ARG A 129 4.23 6.12 3.92
N ILE A 130 4.08 4.82 3.61
CA ILE A 130 3.99 3.74 4.61
C ILE A 130 5.36 3.48 5.25
N LEU A 131 6.42 3.55 4.45
CA LEU A 131 7.82 3.46 4.90
C LEU A 131 8.53 4.83 4.89
N GLU A 132 7.76 5.91 5.02
CA GLU A 132 8.29 7.28 5.02
C GLU A 132 9.26 7.49 6.19
N GLY A 133 10.39 8.14 5.91
CA GLY A 133 11.39 8.50 6.91
C GLY A 133 12.40 7.40 7.25
N LEU A 134 12.27 6.18 6.70
CA LEU A 134 13.33 5.19 6.80
C LEU A 134 14.52 5.57 5.90
N PRO A 135 15.76 5.54 6.41
CA PRO A 135 16.94 5.69 5.57
C PRO A 135 17.08 4.50 4.63
N GLU A 136 17.79 4.67 3.51
CA GLU A 136 18.05 3.57 2.56
C GLU A 136 18.72 2.38 3.24
N SER A 137 19.74 2.62 4.08
CA SER A 137 20.53 1.57 4.75
C SER A 137 20.86 1.93 6.20
N ASN A 138 21.21 0.92 7.00
CA ASN A 138 21.59 1.05 8.42
C ASN A 138 23.01 1.59 8.65
N GLN A 139 23.58 2.40 7.74
CA GLN A 139 24.98 2.80 7.84
C GLN A 139 25.29 3.50 9.17
N LEU A 140 25.85 2.73 10.12
CA LEU A 140 26.76 3.23 11.12
C LEU A 140 28.00 3.67 10.35
N SER A 141 28.18 4.97 10.21
CA SER A 141 29.36 5.50 9.54
C SER A 141 30.60 5.06 10.32
N ILE A 142 31.52 4.35 9.68
CA ILE A 142 32.84 4.04 10.22
C ILE A 142 33.61 5.34 10.59
N PHE A 143 33.24 6.48 10.01
CA PHE A 143 33.79 7.79 10.40
C PHE A 143 33.30 8.27 11.77
N ASP A 144 32.12 7.85 12.25
CA ASP A 144 31.64 8.22 13.59
C ASP A 144 32.42 7.49 14.70
N LEU A 145 32.96 6.30 14.41
CA LEU A 145 33.81 5.53 15.33
C LEU A 145 35.26 6.02 15.38
N MET A 146 35.72 6.77 14.37
CA MET A 146 37.10 7.27 14.28
C MET A 146 37.29 8.69 14.84
N ASN A 147 36.21 9.41 15.16
CA ASN A 147 36.28 10.80 15.65
C ASN A 147 36.17 10.94 17.18
N THR A 148 36.19 9.85 17.93
CA THR A 148 36.29 9.84 19.40
C THR A 148 37.68 9.42 19.91
N GLY A 149 38.70 9.53 19.06
CA GLY A 149 40.12 9.34 19.42
C GLY A 149 40.74 10.57 20.07
#